data_AF-A0A949UCZ2-F1
#
_entry.id   AF-A0A949UCZ2-F1
#
_cell.length_a   1.000
_cell.length_b   1.000
_cell.length_c   1.000
_cell.angle_alpha   90.00
_cell.angle_beta   90.00
_cell.angle_gamma   90.00
#
_symmetry.space_group_name_H-M   'P 1'
#
loop_
_entity.id
_entity.type
_entity.pdbx_description
1 polymer ?
#
loop_
_entity_poly.entity_id
_entity_poly.type
_entity_poly.pdbx_seq_one_letter_code
_entity_poly.pdbx_strand_id
1 'polypeptide(L)'
;FGIGASYGRGVMICRGGQHYTGPWGPPALYALEGGSIGFQLGVQGTDFVLLVMNPQGAKSLLTSKVKLGADASAAAGPKGRTAEGATDVVMKAEILSYSRNKGLFAGVSLEGSTLRSDGSANEKLYGQKLDAKEIIREGKVKNPSCASELVSLLDKKTPKNLSDPKSLE
;
A
#
# COMPACT_ATOMS: atom_id res chain seq x y z
N PHE A 1 -19.01 4.85 -23.64
CA PHE A 1 -17.98 5.09 -22.62
C PHE A 1 -18.59 5.98 -21.53
N GLY A 2 -18.39 5.67 -20.25
CA GLY A 2 -18.91 6.46 -19.12
C GLY A 2 -17.79 6.92 -18.18
N ILE A 3 -18.07 7.97 -17.38
CA ILE A 3 -17.22 8.42 -16.28
C ILE A 3 -17.70 7.73 -15.00
N GLY A 4 -16.79 7.03 -14.33
CA GLY A 4 -17.03 6.41 -13.03
C GLY A 4 -16.08 6.99 -11.98
N ALA A 5 -16.48 6.91 -10.72
CA ALA A 5 -15.62 7.20 -9.57
C ALA A 5 -15.35 5.90 -8.80
N SER A 6 -14.12 5.72 -8.37
CA SER A 6 -13.71 4.65 -7.46
C SER A 6 -13.29 5.23 -6.12
N TYR A 7 -13.72 4.56 -5.05
CA TYR A 7 -13.37 4.91 -3.68
C TYR A 7 -13.08 3.63 -2.91
N GLY A 8 -11.98 3.62 -2.17
CA GLY A 8 -11.56 2.53 -1.32
C GLY A 8 -10.94 3.04 -0.02
N ARG A 9 -11.02 2.22 1.02
CA ARG A 9 -10.31 2.43 2.28
C ARG A 9 -9.46 1.21 2.57
N GLY A 10 -8.34 1.44 3.22
CA GLY A 10 -7.43 0.37 3.62
C GLY A 10 -6.49 0.83 4.71
N VAL A 11 -5.49 -0.02 4.96
CA VAL A 11 -4.45 0.25 5.94
C VAL A 11 -3.09 0.17 5.27
N MET A 12 -2.18 1.05 5.67
CA MET A 12 -0.76 0.95 5.38
C MET A 12 -0.06 0.53 6.67
N ILE A 13 0.84 -0.44 6.57
CA ILE A 13 1.67 -0.90 7.68
C ILE A 13 3.11 -1.01 7.18
N CYS A 14 4.08 -0.63 8.02
CA CYS A 14 5.49 -0.78 7.71
C CYS A 14 6.23 -1.45 8.86
N ARG A 15 7.39 -2.04 8.53
CA ARG A 15 8.35 -2.43 9.54
C ARG A 15 9.00 -1.23 10.19
N GLY A 16 9.25 -1.35 11.48
CA GLY A 16 9.98 -0.36 12.26
C GLY A 16 11.49 -0.34 11.95
N GLY A 17 12.19 0.60 12.59
CA GLY A 17 13.62 0.82 12.40
C GLY A 17 13.92 1.67 11.16
N GLN A 18 15.10 2.31 11.14
CA GLN A 18 15.49 3.22 10.06
C GLN A 18 15.41 2.53 8.69
N HIS A 19 15.87 1.28 8.60
CA HIS A 19 15.93 0.48 7.37
C HIS A 19 14.82 -0.57 7.22
N TYR A 20 13.67 -0.42 7.90
CA TYR A 20 12.52 -1.34 7.76
C TYR A 20 12.85 -2.82 8.09
N THR A 21 13.78 -3.05 9.01
CA THR A 21 14.22 -4.39 9.46
C THR A 21 13.63 -4.80 10.82
N GLY A 22 12.95 -3.88 11.51
CA GLY A 22 12.29 -4.15 12.78
C GLY A 22 10.96 -4.91 12.62
N PRO A 23 10.23 -5.10 13.74
CA PRO A 23 8.90 -5.72 13.71
C PRO A 23 7.88 -4.86 12.95
N TRP A 24 6.75 -5.47 12.59
CA TRP A 24 5.64 -4.73 11.98
C TRP A 24 5.03 -3.73 12.99
N GLY A 25 4.85 -2.49 12.54
CA GLY A 25 4.35 -1.38 13.35
C GLY A 25 2.82 -1.22 13.34
N PRO A 26 2.30 -0.15 13.97
CA PRO A 26 0.89 0.20 13.92
C PRO A 26 0.41 0.56 12.50
N PRO A 27 -0.83 0.18 12.13
CA PRO A 27 -1.39 0.55 10.84
C PRO A 27 -1.85 2.01 10.81
N ALA A 28 -1.56 2.74 9.74
CA ALA A 28 -2.24 3.99 9.43
C ALA A 28 -3.36 3.73 8.42
N LEU A 29 -4.49 4.39 8.60
CA LEU A 29 -5.63 4.31 7.70
C LEU A 29 -5.39 5.19 6.47
N TYR A 30 -5.74 4.65 5.30
CA TYR A 30 -5.55 5.29 3.99
C TYR A 30 -6.83 5.22 3.16
N ALA A 31 -6.98 6.22 2.30
CA ALA A 31 -8.03 6.28 1.28
C ALA A 31 -7.41 6.19 -0.12
N LEU A 32 -8.10 5.46 -1.00
CA LEU A 32 -7.80 5.32 -2.41
C LEU A 32 -8.95 5.91 -3.21
N GLU A 33 -8.66 6.89 -4.06
CA GLU A 33 -9.67 7.69 -4.77
C GLU A 33 -9.28 7.79 -6.25
N GLY A 34 -10.12 7.36 -7.18
CA GLY A 34 -9.80 7.39 -8.60
C GLY A 34 -10.98 7.78 -9.48
N GLY A 35 -10.68 8.36 -10.64
CA GLY A 35 -11.62 8.45 -11.74
C GLY A 35 -11.37 7.29 -12.70
N SER A 36 -12.42 6.61 -13.15
CA SER A 36 -12.34 5.54 -14.14
C SER A 36 -13.09 5.94 -15.40
N ILE A 37 -12.50 5.75 -16.57
CA ILE A 37 -13.18 5.88 -17.87
C ILE A 37 -13.32 4.47 -18.45
N GLY A 38 -14.55 3.98 -18.64
CA GLY A 38 -14.78 2.59 -19.05
C GLY A 38 -16.12 2.33 -19.73
N PHE A 39 -16.23 1.20 -20.43
CA PHE A 39 -17.45 0.77 -21.15
C PHE A 39 -18.41 -0.08 -20.28
N GLN A 40 -18.05 -0.37 -19.04
CA GLN A 40 -18.81 -1.21 -18.12
C GLN A 40 -19.23 -0.38 -16.89
N LEU A 41 -20.47 0.10 -16.90
CA LEU A 41 -21.11 0.72 -15.73
C LEU A 41 -21.64 -0.39 -14.83
N GLY A 42 -20.83 -0.80 -13.84
CA GLY A 42 -21.21 -1.73 -12.80
C GLY A 42 -20.48 -1.42 -11.49
N VAL A 43 -21.14 -1.62 -10.35
CA VAL A 43 -20.50 -1.52 -9.03
C VAL A 43 -19.72 -2.81 -8.82
N GLN A 44 -18.42 -2.79 -9.07
CA GLN A 44 -17.52 -3.91 -8.79
C GLN A 44 -16.57 -3.54 -7.65
N GLY A 45 -16.67 -4.27 -6.54
CA GLY A 45 -15.68 -4.22 -5.46
C GLY A 45 -14.48 -5.09 -5.79
N THR A 46 -13.27 -4.56 -5.63
CA THR A 46 -12.03 -5.32 -5.75
C THR A 46 -11.12 -5.02 -4.56
N ASP A 47 -10.66 -6.07 -3.89
CA ASP A 47 -9.67 -5.95 -2.84
C ASP A 47 -8.26 -5.92 -3.45
N PHE A 48 -7.43 -5.00 -2.97
CA PHE A 48 -6.05 -4.81 -3.40
C PHE A 48 -5.07 -4.97 -2.24
N VAL A 49 -3.91 -5.56 -2.54
CA VAL A 49 -2.72 -5.52 -1.69
C VAL A 49 -1.64 -4.78 -2.46
N LEU A 50 -1.16 -3.67 -1.89
CA LEU A 50 -0.10 -2.85 -2.45
C LEU A 50 1.18 -3.09 -1.65
N LEU A 51 2.24 -3.51 -2.32
CA LEU A 51 3.57 -3.65 -1.74
C LEU A 51 4.39 -2.43 -2.12
N VAL A 52 4.84 -1.68 -1.12
CA VAL A 52 5.76 -0.55 -1.32
C VAL A 52 7.18 -1.10 -1.28
N MET A 53 7.88 -0.99 -2.41
CA MET A 53 9.09 -1.76 -2.67
C MET A 53 10.39 -1.08 -2.24
N ASN A 54 10.34 0.23 -1.95
CA ASN A 54 11.53 0.98 -1.56
C ASN A 54 11.25 2.10 -0.54
N PRO A 55 12.29 2.60 0.17
CA PRO A 55 12.17 3.66 1.16
C PRO A 55 11.57 4.96 0.64
N GLN A 56 11.84 5.31 -0.63
CA GLN A 56 11.35 6.55 -1.23
C GLN A 56 9.84 6.52 -1.44
N GLY A 57 9.30 5.41 -1.99
CA GLY A 57 7.86 5.20 -2.12
C GLY A 57 7.15 5.20 -0.77
N ALA A 58 7.78 4.61 0.25
CA ALA A 58 7.25 4.65 1.61
C ALA A 58 7.22 6.08 2.15
N LYS A 59 8.32 6.83 2.01
CA LYS A 59 8.41 8.23 2.43
C LYS A 59 7.35 9.09 1.76
N SER A 60 7.20 8.99 0.44
CA SER A 60 6.20 9.74 -0.33
C SER A 60 4.78 9.49 0.19
N LEU A 61 4.43 8.22 0.44
CA LEU A 61 3.11 7.86 0.97
C LEU A 61 2.85 8.37 2.39
N LEU A 62 3.90 8.50 3.21
CA LEU A 62 3.78 8.99 4.59
C LEU A 62 3.65 10.51 4.65
N THR A 63 4.23 11.24 3.71
CA THR A 63 4.29 12.71 3.77
C THR A 63 3.27 13.42 2.89
N SER A 64 2.75 12.76 1.85
CA SER A 64 1.86 13.41 0.90
C SER A 64 0.81 12.48 0.31
N LYS A 65 -0.13 13.10 -0.38
CA LYS A 65 -0.97 12.42 -1.37
C LYS A 65 -0.08 11.95 -2.53
N VAL A 66 -0.29 10.72 -3.01
CA VAL A 66 0.46 10.11 -4.11
C VAL A 66 -0.50 9.64 -5.20
N LYS A 67 -0.28 10.05 -6.44
CA LYS A 67 -1.00 9.55 -7.61
C LYS A 67 -0.26 8.37 -8.22
N LEU A 68 -0.88 7.19 -8.20
CA LEU A 68 -0.30 5.96 -8.73
C LEU A 68 -0.12 6.08 -10.26
N GLY A 69 1.04 5.69 -10.77
CA GLY A 69 1.44 5.81 -12.17
C GLY A 69 1.99 7.19 -12.57
N ALA A 70 1.78 8.23 -11.75
CA ALA A 70 2.27 9.59 -12.03
C ALA A 70 3.33 10.04 -11.01
N ASP A 71 3.01 10.01 -9.72
CA ASP A 71 3.92 10.39 -8.63
C ASP A 71 4.73 9.20 -8.10
N ALA A 72 4.15 7.99 -8.20
CA ALA A 72 4.83 6.75 -7.86
C ALA A 72 4.61 5.71 -8.96
N SER A 73 5.68 5.07 -9.41
CA SER A 73 5.57 4.00 -10.40
C SER A 73 4.88 2.79 -9.78
N ALA A 74 3.81 2.33 -10.44
CA ALA A 74 3.01 1.19 -9.98
C ALA A 74 2.97 0.13 -11.07
N ALA A 75 3.25 -1.13 -10.70
CA ALA A 75 3.20 -2.26 -11.60
C ALA A 75 2.36 -3.40 -11.01
N ALA A 76 1.79 -4.24 -11.87
CA ALA A 76 1.18 -5.49 -11.41
C ALA A 76 2.29 -6.44 -10.93
N GLY A 77 2.09 -7.04 -9.76
CA GLY A 77 3.08 -7.97 -9.21
C GLY A 77 3.12 -9.32 -9.95
N PRO A 78 4.28 -9.98 -10.04
CA PRO A 78 4.44 -11.27 -10.73
C PRO A 78 3.70 -12.42 -10.02
N LYS A 79 3.34 -13.48 -10.75
CA LYS A 79 2.67 -14.69 -10.21
C LYS A 79 3.39 -15.98 -10.62
N GLY A 80 3.78 -16.81 -9.65
CA GLY A 80 4.36 -18.14 -9.92
C GLY A 80 5.80 -18.09 -10.45
N ARG A 81 6.22 -19.08 -11.24
CA ARG A 81 7.60 -19.23 -11.77
C ARG A 81 8.08 -18.06 -12.65
N THR A 82 7.23 -17.11 -13.04
CA THR A 82 7.64 -15.87 -13.73
C THR A 82 8.27 -14.83 -12.80
N ALA A 83 8.34 -15.06 -11.49
CA ALA A 83 9.15 -14.24 -10.58
C ALA A 83 10.65 -14.27 -10.94
N GLU A 84 11.15 -15.40 -11.45
CA GLU A 84 12.55 -15.54 -11.91
C GLU A 84 12.85 -14.78 -13.21
N GLY A 85 11.81 -14.40 -13.97
CA GLY A 85 11.91 -13.65 -15.22
C GLY A 85 11.27 -12.27 -15.17
N ALA A 86 11.09 -11.71 -13.97
CA ALA A 86 10.48 -10.40 -13.79
C ALA A 86 11.26 -9.33 -14.60
N THR A 87 10.56 -8.69 -15.54
CA THR A 87 11.12 -7.64 -16.40
C THR A 87 11.62 -6.43 -15.59
N ASP A 88 12.56 -5.65 -16.14
CA ASP A 88 13.08 -4.39 -15.58
C ASP A 88 12.02 -3.46 -14.95
N VAL A 89 10.82 -3.42 -15.53
CA VAL A 89 9.69 -2.59 -15.05
C VAL A 89 9.22 -2.99 -13.64
N VAL A 90 9.15 -4.29 -13.34
CA VAL A 90 8.76 -4.79 -12.00
C VAL A 90 9.88 -4.54 -10.99
N MET A 91 11.14 -4.67 -11.42
CA MET A 91 12.33 -4.43 -10.59
C MET A 91 12.49 -2.96 -10.20
N LYS A 92 12.02 -2.03 -11.04
CA LYS A 92 12.09 -0.57 -10.82
C LYS A 92 10.81 0.02 -10.22
N ALA A 93 9.72 -0.76 -10.14
CA ALA A 93 8.44 -0.28 -9.64
C ALA A 93 8.52 0.05 -8.14
N GLU A 94 8.03 1.22 -7.75
CA GLU A 94 7.96 1.64 -6.35
C GLU A 94 6.81 0.95 -5.62
N ILE A 95 5.74 0.59 -6.35
CA ILE A 95 4.57 -0.09 -5.82
C ILE A 95 4.21 -1.30 -6.69
N LEU A 96 4.08 -2.48 -6.09
CA LEU A 96 3.48 -3.65 -6.73
C LEU A 96 2.04 -3.84 -6.26
N SER A 97 1.13 -4.12 -7.17
CA SER A 97 -0.29 -4.34 -6.86
C SER A 97 -0.74 -5.78 -7.13
N TYR A 98 -1.49 -6.34 -6.18
CA TYR A 98 -2.11 -7.67 -6.24
C TYR A 98 -3.60 -7.58 -5.91
N SER A 99 -4.43 -8.44 -6.51
CA SER A 99 -5.86 -8.56 -6.19
C SER A 99 -6.30 -9.99 -5.96
N ARG A 100 -7.29 -10.12 -5.06
CA ARG A 100 -7.93 -11.38 -4.69
C ARG A 100 -8.77 -11.99 -5.82
N ASN A 101 -9.50 -11.16 -6.58
CA ASN A 101 -10.57 -11.64 -7.47
C ASN A 101 -10.21 -11.72 -8.96
N LYS A 102 -9.05 -11.21 -9.38
CA LYS A 102 -8.53 -11.45 -10.73
C LYS A 102 -7.03 -11.59 -10.66
N GLY A 103 -6.52 -12.72 -11.14
CA GLY A 103 -5.10 -12.85 -11.39
C GLY A 103 -4.71 -11.93 -12.53
N LEU A 104 -3.74 -11.05 -12.26
CA LEU A 104 -3.21 -10.06 -13.20
C LEU A 104 -4.26 -9.04 -13.64
N PHE A 105 -4.01 -7.79 -13.27
CA PHE A 105 -4.80 -6.66 -13.72
C PHE A 105 -4.58 -6.40 -15.21
N ALA A 106 -5.47 -6.94 -16.03
CA ALA A 106 -5.85 -6.33 -17.29
C ALA A 106 -7.22 -5.66 -17.07
N GLY A 107 -7.26 -4.34 -16.87
CA GLY A 107 -8.49 -3.56 -17.14
C GLY A 107 -9.18 -2.80 -16.00
N VAL A 108 -8.67 -2.81 -14.76
CA VAL A 108 -9.07 -1.80 -13.75
C VAL A 108 -7.80 -1.09 -13.31
N SER A 109 -7.42 -0.03 -14.02
CA SER A 109 -6.17 0.66 -13.74
C SER A 109 -6.27 1.37 -12.39
N LEU A 110 -5.41 1.00 -11.45
CA LEU A 110 -5.08 1.86 -10.30
C LEU A 110 -4.33 3.10 -10.75
N GLU A 111 -3.77 3.11 -11.96
CA GLU A 111 -3.08 4.29 -12.45
C GLU A 111 -4.05 5.46 -12.62
N GLY A 112 -3.58 6.63 -12.22
CA GLY A 112 -4.40 7.83 -12.09
C GLY A 112 -5.17 7.94 -10.77
N SER A 113 -5.27 6.86 -9.98
CA SER A 113 -5.85 6.93 -8.63
C SER A 113 -4.89 7.58 -7.64
N THR A 114 -5.47 8.20 -6.64
CA THR A 114 -4.81 8.86 -5.52
C THR A 114 -4.82 7.95 -4.31
N LEU A 115 -3.66 7.74 -3.70
CA LEU A 115 -3.50 7.15 -2.38
C LEU A 115 -3.09 8.25 -1.37
N ARG A 116 -3.79 8.34 -0.24
CA ARG A 116 -3.52 9.34 0.81
C ARG A 116 -3.86 8.83 2.19
N SER A 117 -3.16 9.31 3.22
CA SER A 117 -3.53 9.07 4.61
C SER A 117 -4.93 9.64 4.90
N ASP A 118 -5.76 8.85 5.59
CA ASP A 118 -7.07 9.27 6.08
C ASP A 118 -6.95 9.75 7.53
N GLY A 119 -6.55 11.02 7.68
CA GLY A 119 -6.35 11.64 8.99
C GLY A 119 -7.59 11.60 9.90
N SER A 120 -8.78 11.73 9.32
CA SER A 120 -10.04 11.67 10.09
C SER A 120 -10.32 10.28 10.63
N ALA A 121 -9.98 9.24 9.86
CA ALA A 121 -10.11 7.87 10.30
C ALA A 121 -9.02 7.52 11.32
N ASN A 122 -7.78 8.00 11.11
CA ASN A 122 -6.68 7.83 12.08
C ASN A 122 -7.03 8.47 13.43
N GLU A 123 -7.58 9.67 13.44
CA GLU A 123 -8.03 10.33 14.66
C GLU A 123 -9.12 9.53 15.39
N LYS A 124 -10.08 8.97 14.64
CA LYS A 124 -11.11 8.08 15.22
C LYS A 124 -10.54 6.79 15.78
N LEU A 125 -9.53 6.22 15.14
CA LEU A 125 -8.89 4.97 15.57
C LEU A 125 -8.03 5.17 16.81
N TYR A 126 -7.25 6.25 16.86
CA TYR A 126 -6.25 6.49 17.90
C TYR A 126 -6.69 7.46 18.99
N GLY A 127 -7.82 8.15 18.83
CA GLY A 127 -8.34 9.13 19.79
C GLY A 127 -7.56 10.45 19.84
N GLN A 128 -6.64 10.67 18.89
CA GLN A 128 -5.82 11.86 18.78
C GLN A 128 -5.45 12.12 17.32
N LYS A 129 -5.30 13.40 16.96
CA LYS A 129 -4.92 13.81 15.60
C LYS A 129 -3.46 13.42 15.33
N LEU A 130 -3.28 12.45 14.45
CA LEU A 130 -1.97 11.93 14.04
C LEU A 130 -1.91 11.81 12.52
N ASP A 131 -0.76 12.16 11.94
CA ASP A 131 -0.44 11.84 10.56
C ASP A 131 0.13 10.41 10.42
N ALA A 132 0.28 9.96 9.17
CA ALA A 132 0.77 8.61 8.90
C ALA A 132 2.23 8.39 9.32
N LYS A 133 3.07 9.43 9.27
CA LYS A 133 4.47 9.36 9.68
C LYS A 133 4.59 9.18 11.20
N GLU A 134 3.77 9.91 11.96
CA GLU A 134 3.68 9.81 13.41
C GLU A 134 3.26 8.41 13.87
N ILE A 135 2.30 7.82 13.16
CA ILE A 135 1.84 6.45 13.41
C ILE A 135 2.92 5.43 13.03
N ILE A 136 3.39 5.45 11.79
CA ILE A 136 4.20 4.37 11.21
C ILE A 136 5.68 4.46 11.59
N ARG A 137 6.25 5.67 11.73
CA ARG A 137 7.71 5.88 11.86
C ARG A 137 8.13 6.40 13.22
N GLU A 138 7.33 7.25 13.86
CA GLU A 138 7.72 7.94 15.09
C GLU A 138 7.31 7.18 16.36
N GLY A 139 6.53 6.10 16.24
CA GLY A 139 6.16 5.25 17.37
C GLY A 139 5.27 5.97 18.40
N LYS A 140 4.52 6.99 18.00
CA LYS A 140 3.63 7.75 18.90
C LYS A 140 2.44 6.93 19.39
N VAL A 141 2.16 5.79 18.76
CA VAL A 141 1.07 4.90 19.10
C VAL A 141 1.51 3.44 19.07
N LYS A 142 0.75 2.60 19.78
CA LYS A 142 0.89 1.15 19.75
C LYS A 142 -0.13 0.54 18.79
N ASN A 143 0.06 -0.73 18.44
CA ASN A 143 -0.93 -1.51 17.71
C ASN A 143 -2.28 -1.49 18.45
N PRO A 144 -3.37 -1.02 17.82
CA PRO A 144 -4.70 -1.13 18.41
C PRO A 144 -5.13 -2.60 18.43
N SER A 145 -6.01 -2.98 19.36
CA SER A 145 -6.46 -4.37 19.52
C SER A 145 -7.08 -4.94 18.24
N CYS A 146 -7.80 -4.12 17.48
CA CYS A 146 -8.40 -4.50 16.19
C CYS A 146 -7.37 -4.82 15.09
N ALA A 147 -6.11 -4.40 15.23
CA ALA A 147 -5.03 -4.70 14.28
C ALA A 147 -4.26 -5.99 14.63
N SER A 148 -4.53 -6.60 15.79
CA SER A 148 -3.76 -7.73 16.32
C SER A 148 -3.67 -8.92 15.36
N GLU A 149 -4.78 -9.26 14.70
CA GLU A 149 -4.84 -10.36 13.73
C GLU A 149 -3.92 -10.11 12.52
N LEU A 150 -3.98 -8.92 11.92
CA LEU A 150 -3.16 -8.54 10.77
C LEU A 150 -1.67 -8.54 11.14
N VAL A 151 -1.31 -7.88 12.25
CA VAL A 151 0.09 -7.79 12.71
C VAL A 151 0.63 -9.19 13.01
N SER A 152 -0.13 -10.02 13.71
CA SER A 152 0.28 -11.40 14.04
C SER A 152 0.46 -12.26 12.79
N LEU A 153 -0.42 -12.08 11.78
CA LEU A 153 -0.28 -12.77 10.50
C LEU A 153 1.02 -12.36 9.80
N LEU A 154 1.32 -11.06 9.76
CA LEU A 154 2.52 -10.52 9.12
C LEU A 154 3.80 -10.94 9.84
N ASP A 155 3.82 -10.92 11.18
CA ASP A 155 4.92 -11.42 11.99
C ASP A 155 5.14 -12.92 11.77
N LYS A 156 4.07 -13.72 11.69
CA LYS A 156 4.15 -15.16 11.44
C LYS A 156 4.64 -15.50 10.03
N LYS A 157 4.14 -14.80 9.01
CA LYS A 157 4.42 -15.12 7.60
C LYS A 157 5.68 -14.47 7.08
N THR A 158 6.04 -13.31 7.64
CA THR A 158 7.18 -12.51 7.20
C THR A 158 7.93 -11.97 8.44
N PRO A 159 8.53 -12.84 9.26
CA PRO A 159 9.15 -12.45 10.52
C PRO A 159 10.39 -11.55 10.36
N LYS A 160 11.02 -11.58 9.18
CA LYS A 160 12.21 -10.79 8.85
C LYS A 160 12.05 -10.13 7.49
N ASN A 161 12.65 -8.95 7.34
CA ASN A 161 12.86 -8.36 6.03
C ASN A 161 14.09 -9.02 5.38
N LEU A 162 13.91 -9.62 4.20
CA LEU A 162 14.97 -10.31 3.45
C LEU A 162 15.39 -9.54 2.19
N SER A 163 14.93 -8.29 2.02
CA SER A 163 15.38 -7.44 0.92
C SER A 163 16.88 -7.21 0.99
N ASP A 164 17.52 -7.00 -0.16
CA ASP A 164 18.92 -6.56 -0.23
C ASP A 164 19.10 -5.31 0.63
N PRO A 165 20.04 -5.29 1.61
CA PRO A 165 20.28 -4.11 2.44
C PRO A 165 20.46 -2.81 1.64
N LYS A 166 21.07 -2.86 0.45
CA LYS A 166 21.25 -1.68 -0.41
C LYS A 166 19.93 -1.10 -0.93
N SER A 167 18.88 -1.91 -1.01
CA SER A 167 17.55 -1.46 -1.40
C SER A 167 16.79 -0.75 -0.27
N LEU A 168 17.33 -0.78 0.95
CA LEU A 168 16.72 -0.23 2.17
C LEU A 168 17.38 1.07 2.64
N GLU A 169 18.35 1.59 1.88
CA GLU A 169 19.02 2.87 2.08
C GLU A 169 18.23 4.04 1.49
#